data_AF-A0A292R2T6-F1
#
_entry.id   AF-A0A292R2T6-F1
#
_cell.length_a   1.000
_cell.length_b   1.000
_cell.length_c   1.000
_cell.angle_alpha   90.00
_cell.angle_beta   90.00
_cell.angle_gamma   90.00
#
_symmetry.space_group_name_H-M   'P 1'
#
loop_
_entity.id
_entity.type
_entity.pdbx_description
1 polymer ?
#
loop_
_entity_poly.entity_id
_entity_poly.type
_entity_poly.pdbx_seq_one_letter_code
_entity_poly.pdbx_strand_id
1 'polypeptide(L)'
;MPKTLNELAGDLKQLIIDLQSDAHNNGNIRMERYNNLKLLMFPQKNRTPHVIVDLSMSAAEFDIQSGQKINGSLGPDERYVLRWFNKTGTLFNLQETWKTKIKKGGEDDDI
;
A
#
# COMPACT_ATOMS: atom_id res chain seq x y z
N MET A 1 -4.29 -9.38 -15.62
CA MET A 1 -4.19 -9.96 -14.26
C MET A 1 -4.10 -8.81 -13.28
N PRO A 2 -4.84 -8.83 -12.16
CA PRO A 2 -4.73 -7.77 -11.16
C PRO A 2 -3.31 -7.75 -10.58
N LYS A 3 -2.76 -6.56 -10.34
CA LYS A 3 -1.42 -6.43 -9.74
C LYS A 3 -1.39 -7.11 -8.36
N THR A 4 -0.30 -7.78 -8.08
CA THR A 4 -0.07 -8.36 -6.75
C THR A 4 0.28 -7.27 -5.73
N LEU A 5 0.12 -7.57 -4.43
CA LEU A 5 0.52 -6.63 -3.37
C LEU A 5 2.00 -6.27 -3.42
N ASN A 6 2.86 -7.20 -3.84
CA ASN A 6 4.29 -6.93 -4.04
C ASN A 6 4.55 -5.97 -5.20
N GLU A 7 3.83 -6.11 -6.31
CA GLU A 7 3.95 -5.16 -7.43
C GLU A 7 3.45 -3.76 -7.02
N LEU A 8 2.33 -3.69 -6.30
CA LEU A 8 1.79 -2.43 -5.78
C LEU A 8 2.74 -1.78 -4.75
N ALA A 9 3.37 -2.58 -3.90
CA ALA A 9 4.42 -2.14 -2.98
C ALA A 9 5.63 -1.58 -3.73
N GLY A 10 6.05 -2.24 -4.81
CA GLY A 10 7.11 -1.77 -5.70
C GLY A 10 6.76 -0.45 -6.39
N ASP A 11 5.54 -0.30 -6.89
CA ASP A 11 5.02 0.94 -7.49
C ASP A 11 5.04 2.11 -6.49
N LEU A 12 4.61 1.86 -5.24
CA LEU A 12 4.66 2.84 -4.17
C LEU A 12 6.11 3.23 -3.85
N LYS A 13 7.01 2.25 -3.71
CA LYS A 13 8.44 2.49 -3.48
C LYS A 13 9.04 3.35 -4.60
N GLN A 14 8.75 3.03 -5.86
CA GLN A 14 9.26 3.77 -7.00
C GLN A 14 8.75 5.21 -7.02
N LEU A 15 7.46 5.42 -6.71
CA LEU A 15 6.87 6.75 -6.57
C LEU A 15 7.53 7.56 -5.45
N ILE A 16 7.81 6.93 -4.31
CA ILE A 16 8.49 7.61 -3.20
C ILE A 16 9.89 8.06 -3.60
N ILE A 17 10.63 7.23 -4.34
CA ILE A 17 11.98 7.53 -4.84
C ILE A 17 11.92 8.68 -5.85
N ASP A 18 10.96 8.65 -6.77
CA ASP A 18 10.75 9.67 -7.80
C ASP A 18 10.44 11.04 -7.18
N LEU A 19 9.46 11.08 -6.26
CA LEU A 19 9.08 12.31 -5.55
C LEU A 19 10.21 12.88 -4.68
N GLN A 20 11.08 12.03 -4.13
CA GLN A 20 12.24 12.48 -3.37
C GLN A 20 13.39 12.95 -4.26
N SER A 21 13.53 12.39 -5.47
CA SER A 21 14.53 12.80 -6.44
C SER A 21 14.21 14.17 -7.05
N ASP A 22 12.92 14.44 -7.31
CA ASP A 22 12.44 15.73 -7.84
C ASP A 22 12.58 16.86 -6.81
N ALA A 23 12.44 16.55 -5.52
CA ALA A 23 12.44 17.51 -4.44
C ALA A 23 13.84 18.08 -4.09
N HIS A 24 14.70 18.42 -5.06
CA HIS A 24 15.93 19.23 -4.96
C HIS A 24 16.91 18.94 -3.79
N ASN A 25 16.74 17.83 -3.06
CA ASN A 25 17.39 17.54 -1.79
C ASN A 25 18.30 16.33 -1.99
N ASN A 26 19.32 16.54 -2.83
CA ASN A 26 20.26 15.54 -3.34
C ASN A 26 21.16 14.87 -2.27
N GLY A 27 20.96 15.13 -0.98
CA GLY A 27 21.94 14.78 0.06
C GLY A 27 21.57 13.64 1.00
N ASN A 28 20.29 13.23 1.12
CA ASN A 28 19.90 12.33 2.22
C ASN A 28 18.64 11.48 1.95
N ILE A 29 18.46 11.02 0.70
CA ILE A 29 17.38 10.09 0.38
C ILE A 29 17.72 8.73 0.99
N ARG A 30 17.12 8.42 2.15
CA ARG A 30 17.25 7.10 2.80
C ARG A 30 16.39 6.07 2.10
N MET A 31 16.76 5.70 0.87
CA MET A 31 16.07 4.69 0.05
C MET A 31 15.94 3.34 0.78
N GLU A 32 16.93 3.04 1.64
CA GLU A 32 16.99 1.83 2.46
C GLU A 32 15.78 1.69 3.40
N ARG A 33 15.15 2.80 3.83
CA ARG A 33 13.94 2.76 4.68
C ARG A 33 12.75 2.10 3.97
N TYR A 34 12.70 2.17 2.65
CA TYR A 34 11.61 1.62 1.84
C TYR A 34 11.93 0.23 1.28
N ASN A 35 13.10 -0.35 1.58
CA ASN A 35 13.42 -1.72 1.16
C ASN A 35 12.52 -2.77 1.80
N ASN A 36 12.04 -2.50 3.02
CA ASN A 36 11.13 -3.37 3.74
C ASN A 36 9.65 -2.98 3.59
N LEU A 37 9.32 -2.12 2.62
CA LEU A 37 7.94 -1.72 2.36
C LEU A 37 7.11 -2.95 2.01
N LYS A 38 6.05 -3.19 2.78
CA LYS A 38 5.10 -4.28 2.56
C LYS A 38 3.68 -3.76 2.56
N LEU A 39 2.86 -4.32 1.67
CA LEU A 39 1.43 -4.11 1.68
C LEU A 39 0.74 -5.36 2.22
N LEU A 40 -0.05 -5.18 3.27
CA LEU A 40 -0.81 -6.23 3.92
C LEU A 40 -2.30 -5.96 3.75
N MET A 41 -3.08 -7.02 3.56
CA MET A 41 -4.53 -6.98 3.46
C MET A 41 -5.10 -8.16 4.22
N PHE A 42 -6.08 -7.91 5.07
CA PHE A 42 -6.73 -8.93 5.89
C PHE A 42 -8.24 -9.02 5.63
N PRO A 43 -8.67 -9.46 4.42
CA PRO A 43 -10.08 -9.57 4.07
C PRO A 43 -10.87 -10.59 4.89
N GLN A 44 -10.19 -11.57 5.47
CA GLN A 44 -10.83 -12.55 6.35
C GLN A 44 -11.09 -11.98 7.75
N LYS A 45 -10.30 -11.00 8.21
CA LYS A 45 -10.43 -10.41 9.55
C LYS A 45 -11.37 -9.21 9.57
N ASN A 46 -11.30 -8.36 8.54
CA ASN A 46 -12.18 -7.19 8.44
C ASN A 46 -13.01 -7.26 7.16
N ARG A 47 -14.33 -7.04 7.31
CA ARG A 47 -15.24 -6.92 6.17
C ARG A 47 -15.01 -5.65 5.36
N THR A 48 -14.45 -4.61 6.00
CA THR A 48 -14.15 -3.33 5.34
C THR A 48 -12.89 -3.46 4.49
N PRO A 49 -12.96 -3.08 3.20
CA PRO A 49 -11.82 -3.12 2.31
C PRO A 49 -10.75 -2.10 2.72
N HIS A 50 -9.62 -2.60 3.21
CA HIS A 50 -8.51 -1.80 3.71
C HIS A 50 -7.16 -2.38 3.25
N VAL A 51 -6.13 -1.55 3.26
CA VAL A 51 -4.74 -1.94 3.04
C VAL A 51 -3.87 -1.36 4.14
N ILE A 52 -2.99 -2.19 4.68
CA ILE A 52 -1.99 -1.76 5.67
C ILE A 52 -0.67 -1.61 4.93
N VAL A 53 -0.15 -0.40 4.97
CA VAL A 53 1.16 -0.05 4.44
C VAL A 53 2.14 -0.12 5.60
N ASP A 54 3.00 -1.13 5.57
CA ASP A 54 4.04 -1.36 6.57
C ASP A 54 5.39 -0.88 6.05
N LEU A 55 5.99 0.04 6.78
CA LEU A 55 7.29 0.66 6.52
C LEU A 55 8.19 0.45 7.73
N SER A 56 8.77 -0.74 7.89
CA SER A 56 9.77 -1.12 8.91
C SER A 56 9.48 -0.75 10.38
N MET A 57 9.46 0.53 10.73
CA MET A 57 9.20 1.09 12.05
C MET A 57 7.82 1.76 12.16
N SER A 58 7.05 1.83 11.08
CA SER A 58 5.75 2.50 11.06
C SER A 58 4.79 1.76 10.16
N ALA A 59 3.52 1.70 10.58
CA ALA A 59 2.45 1.12 9.79
C ALA A 59 1.23 2.03 9.83
N ALA A 60 0.53 2.12 8.70
CA ALA A 60 -0.77 2.77 8.63
C ALA A 60 -1.74 1.98 7.78
N GLU A 61 -2.99 2.02 8.20
CA GLU A 61 -4.13 1.39 7.57
C GLU A 61 -4.91 2.44 6.80
N PHE A 62 -5.20 2.14 5.55
CA PHE A 62 -5.93 3.00 4.63
C PHE A 62 -7.11 2.24 4.03
N ASP A 63 -8.22 2.95 3.90
CA ASP A 63 -9.42 2.49 3.24
C ASP A 63 -9.20 2.51 1.73
N ILE A 64 -9.41 1.39 1.05
CA ILE A 64 -9.19 1.30 -0.40
C ILE A 64 -10.44 1.68 -1.21
N GLN A 65 -11.56 2.00 -0.54
CA GLN A 65 -12.75 2.55 -1.21
C GLN A 65 -12.64 4.06 -1.39
N SER A 66 -12.20 4.75 -0.35
CA SER A 66 -12.10 6.20 -0.27
C SER A 66 -10.66 6.71 -0.41
N GLY A 67 -9.65 5.86 -0.21
CA GLY A 67 -8.25 6.26 -0.15
C GLY A 67 -7.88 7.01 1.13
N GLN A 68 -8.79 7.03 2.13
CA GLN A 68 -8.57 7.74 3.39
C GLN A 68 -7.84 6.86 4.40
N LYS A 69 -7.08 7.49 5.30
CA LYS A 69 -6.45 6.79 6.41
C LYS A 69 -7.52 6.37 7.43
N ILE A 70 -7.48 5.09 7.83
CA ILE A 70 -8.32 4.53 8.88
C ILE A 70 -7.57 4.58 10.22
N ASN A 71 -6.34 4.07 10.25
CA ASN A 71 -5.60 3.87 11.50
C ASN A 71 -4.08 3.95 11.30
N GLY A 72 -3.34 4.14 12.40
CA GLY A 72 -1.89 4.24 12.38
C GLY A 72 -1.37 5.55 11.79
N SER A 73 -0.05 5.60 11.59
CA SER A 73 0.62 6.78 11.02
C SER A 73 1.96 6.37 10.44
N LEU A 74 2.29 6.93 9.27
CA LEU A 74 3.61 6.82 8.66
C LEU A 74 4.42 8.12 8.81
N GLY A 75 3.93 9.04 9.64
CA GLY A 75 4.54 10.35 9.84
C GLY A 75 4.67 11.11 8.51
N PRO A 76 5.88 11.60 8.14
CA PRO A 76 6.08 12.34 6.91
C PRO A 76 5.90 11.49 5.64
N ASP A 77 5.99 10.17 5.75
CA ASP A 77 5.85 9.26 4.60
C ASP A 77 4.40 9.07 4.15
N GLU A 78 3.44 9.41 5.03
CA GLU A 78 2.00 9.32 4.75
C GLU A 78 1.60 10.10 3.49
N ARG A 79 2.24 11.26 3.26
CA ARG A 79 2.00 12.10 2.07
C ARG A 79 2.27 11.37 0.76
N TYR A 80 3.25 10.46 0.74
CA TYR A 80 3.59 9.72 -0.47
C TYR A 80 2.56 8.62 -0.74
N VAL A 81 2.06 7.98 0.32
CA VAL A 81 0.98 7.00 0.22
C VAL A 81 -0.30 7.67 -0.30
N LEU A 82 -0.65 8.86 0.23
CA LEU A 82 -1.79 9.63 -0.27
C LEU A 82 -1.63 10.05 -1.74
N ARG A 83 -0.42 10.44 -2.17
CA ARG A 83 -0.13 10.69 -3.60
C ARG A 83 -0.28 9.44 -4.45
N TRP A 84 0.16 8.29 -3.94
CA TRP A 84 0.02 7.02 -4.63
C TRP A 84 -1.45 6.59 -4.78
N PHE A 85 -2.29 6.81 -3.76
CA PHE A 85 -3.74 6.60 -3.87
C PHE A 85 -4.40 7.51 -4.90
N ASN A 86 -3.90 8.75 -5.06
CA ASN A 86 -4.36 9.68 -6.09
C ASN A 86 -3.90 9.30 -7.51
N LYS A 87 -2.98 8.33 -7.69
CA LYS A 87 -2.65 7.85 -9.03
C LYS A 87 -3.83 7.07 -9.63
N THR A 88 -4.11 7.36 -10.90
CA THR A 88 -5.14 6.68 -11.67
C THR A 88 -4.92 5.17 -11.65
N GLY A 89 -5.94 4.43 -11.21
CA GLY A 89 -5.93 2.97 -11.20
C GLY A 89 -5.29 2.32 -9.96
N THR A 90 -4.65 3.06 -9.04
CA THR A 90 -4.10 2.46 -7.80
C THR A 90 -5.20 1.86 -6.94
N LEU A 91 -6.22 2.65 -6.61
CA LEU A 91 -7.38 2.21 -5.82
C LEU A 91 -8.11 1.05 -6.49
N PHE A 92 -8.31 1.13 -7.81
CA PHE A 92 -8.94 0.06 -8.58
C PHE A 92 -8.15 -1.25 -8.46
N ASN A 93 -6.83 -1.22 -8.67
CA ASN A 93 -5.99 -2.41 -8.53
C ASN A 93 -6.07 -2.97 -7.10
N LEU A 94 -6.00 -2.13 -6.07
CA LEU A 94 -6.12 -2.58 -4.68
C LEU A 94 -7.47 -3.26 -4.41
N GLN A 95 -8.56 -2.70 -4.93
CA GLN A 95 -9.89 -3.28 -4.83
C GLN A 95 -10.00 -4.63 -5.56
N GLU A 96 -9.38 -4.75 -6.74
CA GLU A 96 -9.31 -6.02 -7.45
C GLU A 96 -8.51 -7.07 -6.66
N THR A 97 -7.33 -6.70 -6.15
CA THR A 97 -6.50 -7.58 -5.32
C THR A 97 -7.24 -8.02 -4.06
N TRP A 98 -8.00 -7.11 -3.43
CA TRP A 98 -8.84 -7.41 -2.28
C TRP A 98 -9.93 -8.44 -2.62
N LYS A 99 -10.66 -8.24 -3.73
CA LYS A 99 -11.66 -9.20 -4.22
C LYS A 99 -11.05 -10.56 -4.53
N THR A 100 -9.88 -10.60 -5.18
CA THR A 100 -9.16 -11.85 -5.45
C THR A 100 -8.76 -12.55 -4.16
N LYS A 101 -8.31 -11.83 -3.13
CA LYS A 101 -7.99 -12.42 -1.82
C LYS A 101 -9.22 -12.90 -1.05
N ILE A 102 -10.36 -12.20 -1.11
CA ILE A 102 -11.62 -12.70 -0.55
C ILE A 102 -11.96 -14.04 -1.20
N LYS A 103 -11.89 -14.10 -2.54
CA LYS A 103 -12.25 -15.30 -3.30
C LYS A 103 -11.34 -16.48 -2.97
N LYS A 104 -10.01 -16.26 -2.91
CA LYS A 104 -9.04 -17.28 -2.49
C LYS A 104 -9.20 -17.70 -1.03
N GLY A 105 -9.53 -16.78 -0.14
CA GLY A 105 -9.74 -17.09 1.28
C GLY A 105 -10.97 -17.96 1.57
N GLY A 106 -11.79 -18.26 0.56
CA GLY A 106 -12.89 -19.24 0.65
C GLY A 106 -12.57 -20.60 0.00
N GLU A 107 -11.38 -20.79 -0.57
CA GLU A 107 -10.96 -22.06 -1.22
C GLU A 107 -10.01 -22.91 -0.35
N ASP A 108 -9.61 -22.43 0.83
CA ASP A 108 -8.71 -23.14 1.77
C ASP A 108 -9.44 -23.80 2.97
N ASP A 109 -10.78 -23.81 3.01
CA ASP A 109 -11.59 -24.43 4.09
C ASP A 109 -12.32 -25.72 3.65
N ASP A 110 -11.94 -26.31 2.51
CA ASP A 110 -12.53 -27.55 1.99
C ASP A 110 -11.43 -28.62 1.75
N ILE A 111 -10.78 -29.07 2.83
CA ILE A 111 -10.13 -30.41 2.95
C ILE A 111 -10.32 -30.95 4.37
#